data_AF-A0A3R5W254-F1
#
_entry.id   AF-A0A3R5W254-F1
#
_cell.length_a   1.000
_cell.length_b   1.000
_cell.length_c   1.000
_cell.angle_alpha   90.00
_cell.angle_beta   90.00
_cell.angle_gamma   90.00
#
_symmetry.space_group_name_H-M   'P 1'
#
loop_
_entity.id
_entity.type
_entity.pdbx_description
1 polymer ?
#
loop_
_entity_poly.entity_id
_entity_poly.type
_entity_poly.pdbx_seq_one_letter_code
_entity_poly.pdbx_strand_id
1 'polypeptide(L)'
;MLKLELKRIFSKKINVFAIGLALILAVIFSGFAVTSNRYVDENGNASTGIMATRKLTDNRRAWKGTLTEDELGKVIEQNKNAVTQPSKENAIYGTTLQPIDDIRSFIISVLTPDSEYDESVLNQITEENIQEFYDTYHKNMEKMAEEYGKTSVQKKYLEKKYNEIKLPVEYESYSSWDTMIMYVETYSIILAIIVGFICAGIFADDFQTKADAVFFSTKYGRTKAVKTKILAGVVTTVMIYCMGITLLSVICFGIMGTSGMNTPYQMYQAYSIYIMSYGQYYLLTVVCGFIASMLAAVVSMLIAAKMHTISVAVCIPFFLYCLLPFIGRALSGYTTLFNLIPTILTNVQASVKVPLIYQIGNCVFRQIPLVMVMYTVMAIALLPFIYKSFRRYGNK
;
A
#
# COMPACT_ATOMS: atom_id res chain seq x y z
N MET A 1 -15.07 -32.71 -3.84
CA MET A 1 -14.06 -32.63 -2.77
C MET A 1 -13.80 -31.20 -2.32
N LEU A 2 -13.56 -30.23 -3.22
CA LEU A 2 -13.29 -28.83 -2.83
C LEU A 2 -14.36 -28.23 -1.91
N LYS A 3 -15.65 -28.39 -2.24
CA LYS A 3 -16.77 -27.94 -1.39
C LYS A 3 -16.72 -28.52 0.03
N LEU A 4 -16.27 -29.76 0.20
CA LEU A 4 -16.17 -30.41 1.51
C LEU A 4 -14.98 -29.86 2.30
N GLU A 5 -13.84 -29.63 1.65
CA GLU A 5 -12.68 -28.99 2.28
C GLU A 5 -12.99 -27.54 2.69
N LEU A 6 -13.64 -26.77 1.82
CA LEU A 6 -14.11 -25.42 2.18
C LEU A 6 -15.11 -25.49 3.34
N LYS A 7 -16.11 -26.39 3.30
CA LYS A 7 -17.03 -26.58 4.41
C LYS A 7 -16.28 -26.90 5.70
N ARG A 8 -15.26 -27.77 5.66
CA ARG A 8 -14.43 -28.10 6.82
C ARG A 8 -13.71 -26.87 7.37
N ILE A 9 -13.10 -26.06 6.51
CA ILE A 9 -12.41 -24.82 6.89
C ILE A 9 -13.38 -23.83 7.55
N PHE A 10 -14.53 -23.55 6.91
CA PHE A 10 -15.49 -22.55 7.39
C PHE A 10 -16.41 -23.03 8.51
N SER A 11 -16.49 -24.34 8.78
CA SER A 11 -17.28 -24.87 9.91
C SER A 11 -16.46 -24.95 11.22
N LYS A 12 -15.14 -24.76 11.16
CA LYS A 12 -14.28 -24.85 12.33
C LYS A 12 -14.44 -23.60 13.18
N LYS A 13 -14.85 -23.75 14.46
CA LYS A 13 -15.11 -22.63 15.39
C LYS A 13 -13.98 -21.59 15.43
N ILE A 14 -12.73 -22.04 15.49
CA ILE A 14 -11.57 -21.13 15.54
C ILE A 14 -11.39 -20.33 14.23
N ASN A 15 -11.69 -20.93 13.08
CA ASN A 15 -11.60 -20.25 11.79
C ASN A 15 -12.75 -19.24 11.64
N VAL A 16 -13.96 -19.61 12.07
CA VAL A 16 -15.11 -18.68 12.13
C VAL A 16 -14.79 -17.49 13.02
N PHE A 17 -14.19 -17.72 14.20
CA PHE A 17 -13.74 -16.65 15.08
C PHE A 17 -12.68 -15.77 14.42
N ALA A 18 -11.67 -16.35 13.76
CA ALA A 18 -10.62 -15.61 13.06
C ALA A 18 -11.18 -14.74 11.91
N ILE A 19 -12.14 -15.27 11.14
CA ILE A 19 -12.84 -14.51 10.09
C ILE A 19 -13.70 -13.40 10.70
N GLY A 20 -14.45 -13.70 11.76
CA GLY A 20 -15.24 -12.71 12.50
C GLY A 20 -14.36 -11.57 13.03
N LEU A 21 -13.20 -11.89 13.60
CA LEU A 21 -12.20 -10.93 14.03
C LEU A 21 -11.70 -10.08 12.86
N ALA A 22 -11.40 -10.67 11.71
CA ALA A 22 -10.98 -9.92 10.51
C ALA A 22 -12.04 -8.89 10.10
N LEU A 23 -13.32 -9.26 10.12
CA LEU A 23 -14.43 -8.36 9.75
C LEU A 23 -14.65 -7.26 10.80
N ILE A 24 -14.59 -7.58 12.09
CA ILE A 24 -14.67 -6.59 13.17
C ILE A 24 -13.51 -5.59 13.06
N LEU A 25 -12.29 -6.07 12.81
CA LEU A 25 -11.13 -5.21 12.61
C LEU A 25 -11.28 -4.32 11.37
N ALA A 26 -11.88 -4.80 10.27
CA ALA A 26 -12.19 -3.93 9.13
C ALA A 26 -13.09 -2.75 9.55
N VAL A 27 -14.12 -3.00 10.36
CA VAL A 27 -15.02 -1.93 10.85
C VAL A 27 -14.28 -0.97 11.78
N ILE A 28 -13.45 -1.48 12.71
CA ILE A 28 -12.65 -0.65 13.61
C ILE A 28 -11.66 0.22 12.83
N PHE A 29 -10.91 -0.37 11.90
CA PHE A 29 -9.96 0.35 11.05
C PHE A 29 -10.66 1.38 10.17
N SER A 30 -11.87 1.06 9.68
CA SER A 30 -12.69 2.04 8.98
C SER A 30 -13.04 3.22 9.88
N GLY A 31 -13.40 2.97 11.14
CA GLY A 31 -13.64 3.99 12.15
C GLY A 31 -12.45 4.91 12.35
N PHE A 32 -11.25 4.35 12.52
CA PHE A 32 -10.02 5.13 12.64
C PHE A 32 -9.72 5.95 11.37
N ALA A 33 -9.89 5.35 10.18
CA ALA A 33 -9.67 6.02 8.91
C ALA A 33 -10.58 7.23 8.72
N VAL A 34 -11.88 7.09 9.01
CA VAL A 34 -12.82 8.20 8.80
C VAL A 34 -12.64 9.34 9.81
N THR A 35 -11.98 9.09 10.94
CA THR A 35 -11.69 10.09 11.97
C THR A 35 -10.24 10.59 11.96
N SER A 36 -9.38 10.12 11.04
CA SER A 36 -7.95 10.46 11.10
C SER A 36 -7.65 11.86 10.59
N ASN A 37 -8.46 12.39 9.66
CA ASN A 37 -8.24 13.72 9.11
C ASN A 37 -8.74 14.80 10.06
N ARG A 38 -7.94 15.85 10.18
CA ARG A 38 -8.28 17.07 10.91
C ARG A 38 -8.85 18.09 9.94
N TYR A 39 -9.98 18.68 10.32
CA TYR A 39 -10.59 19.82 9.64
C TYR A 39 -10.69 20.99 10.61
N VAL A 40 -10.24 22.17 10.19
CA VAL A 40 -10.39 23.43 10.93
C VAL A 40 -11.50 24.25 10.27
N ASP A 41 -12.47 24.68 11.08
CA ASP A 41 -13.59 25.50 10.62
C ASP A 41 -13.23 27.00 10.56
N GLU A 42 -14.17 27.81 10.07
CA GLU A 42 -14.05 29.27 9.93
C GLU A 42 -13.82 30.00 11.27
N ASN A 43 -14.20 29.37 12.38
CA ASN A 43 -14.00 29.92 13.72
C ASN A 43 -12.64 29.51 14.31
N GLY A 44 -11.86 28.69 13.61
CA GLY A 44 -10.58 28.14 14.07
C GLY A 44 -10.72 26.90 14.95
N ASN A 45 -11.90 26.27 15.01
CA ASN A 45 -12.10 25.04 15.78
C ASN A 45 -11.64 23.84 14.95
N ALA A 46 -10.70 23.07 15.49
CA ALA A 46 -10.27 21.82 14.90
C ALA A 46 -11.22 20.67 15.28
N SER A 47 -11.55 19.82 14.31
CA SER A 47 -12.36 18.62 14.50
C SER A 47 -11.79 17.43 13.72
N THR A 48 -11.84 16.24 14.31
CA THR A 48 -11.42 14.95 13.72
C THR A 48 -12.61 13.99 13.57
N GLY A 49 -13.81 14.54 13.41
CA GLY A 49 -15.04 13.75 13.30
C GLY A 49 -15.15 12.98 11.98
N ILE A 50 -16.12 12.05 11.92
CA ILE A 50 -16.42 11.21 10.74
C ILE A 50 -16.64 12.03 9.44
N MET A 51 -17.07 13.28 9.57
CA MET A 51 -17.31 14.20 8.44
C MET A 51 -16.11 15.11 8.11
N ALA A 52 -15.01 15.05 8.86
CA ALA A 52 -13.87 15.96 8.69
C ALA A 52 -13.26 15.84 7.29
N THR A 53 -13.05 14.61 6.78
CA THR A 53 -12.53 14.41 5.42
C THR A 53 -13.45 14.98 4.33
N ARG A 54 -14.78 14.87 4.49
CA ARG A 54 -15.74 15.47 3.56
C ARG A 54 -15.68 16.99 3.59
N LYS A 55 -15.69 17.58 4.79
CA LYS A 55 -15.56 19.04 4.96
C LYS A 55 -14.24 19.55 4.38
N LEU A 56 -13.14 18.83 4.59
CA LEU A 56 -11.84 19.16 4.01
C LEU A 56 -11.87 19.09 2.47
N THR A 57 -12.51 18.06 1.92
CA THR A 57 -12.70 17.91 0.47
C THR A 57 -13.54 19.06 -0.10
N ASP A 58 -14.63 19.42 0.58
CA ASP A 58 -15.50 20.53 0.18
C ASP A 58 -14.75 21.88 0.25
N ASN A 59 -13.95 22.09 1.30
CA ASN A 59 -13.11 23.28 1.48
C ASN A 59 -12.05 23.45 0.37
N ARG A 60 -11.50 22.34 -0.13
CA ARG A 60 -10.51 22.34 -1.22
C ARG A 60 -11.12 22.32 -2.62
N ARG A 61 -12.45 22.15 -2.74
CA ARG A 61 -13.14 21.99 -4.03
C ARG A 61 -12.96 23.19 -4.97
N ALA A 62 -12.82 24.40 -4.41
CA ALA A 62 -12.62 25.63 -5.19
C ALA A 62 -11.36 25.59 -6.09
N TRP A 63 -10.36 24.80 -5.69
CA TRP A 63 -9.09 24.69 -6.41
C TRP A 63 -9.03 23.52 -7.38
N LYS A 64 -10.13 22.77 -7.54
CA LYS A 64 -10.18 21.63 -8.47
C LYS A 64 -9.98 22.11 -9.91
N GLY A 65 -9.03 21.49 -10.61
CA GLY A 65 -8.78 21.72 -12.04
C GLY A 65 -7.30 21.64 -12.38
N THR A 66 -6.99 22.07 -13.60
CA THR A 66 -5.62 22.17 -14.13
C THR A 66 -4.86 23.27 -13.38
N LEU A 67 -3.74 22.92 -12.74
CA LEU A 67 -2.90 23.88 -12.01
C LEU A 67 -1.98 24.66 -12.96
N THR A 68 -2.52 25.57 -13.76
CA THR A 68 -1.71 26.46 -14.60
C THR A 68 -0.85 27.41 -13.75
N GLU A 69 0.15 28.04 -14.35
CA GLU A 69 0.99 29.06 -13.73
C GLU A 69 0.15 30.17 -13.10
N ASP A 70 -0.93 30.60 -13.77
CA ASP A 70 -1.87 31.59 -13.23
C ASP A 70 -2.58 31.10 -11.95
N GLU A 71 -3.01 29.83 -11.90
CA GLU A 71 -3.62 29.25 -10.70
C GLU A 71 -2.60 29.11 -9.57
N LEU A 72 -1.36 28.73 -9.87
CA LEU A 72 -0.27 28.70 -8.89
C LEU A 72 0.02 30.12 -8.35
N GLY A 73 -0.04 31.13 -9.21
CA GLY A 73 0.09 32.54 -8.81
C GLY A 73 -0.96 32.97 -7.78
N LYS A 74 -2.23 32.61 -8.00
CA LYS A 74 -3.30 32.86 -7.03
C LYS A 74 -3.07 32.15 -5.69
N VAL A 75 -2.55 30.91 -5.71
CA VAL A 75 -2.21 30.18 -4.49
C VAL A 75 -1.12 30.91 -3.69
N ILE A 76 -0.07 31.38 -4.37
CA ILE A 76 1.02 32.12 -3.72
C ILE A 76 0.54 33.46 -3.16
N GLU A 77 -0.28 34.19 -3.91
CA GLU A 77 -0.87 35.44 -3.43
C GLU A 77 -1.70 35.22 -2.17
N GLN A 78 -2.56 34.19 -2.18
CA GLN A 78 -3.34 33.80 -1.01
C GLN A 78 -2.47 33.41 0.19
N ASN A 79 -1.37 32.67 -0.04
CA ASN A 79 -0.41 32.32 1.00
C ASN A 79 0.26 33.56 1.61
N LYS A 80 0.77 34.48 0.78
CA LYS A 80 1.43 35.72 1.25
C LYS A 80 0.48 36.60 2.06
N ASN A 81 -0.76 36.75 1.60
CA ASN A 81 -1.78 37.51 2.32
C ASN A 81 -2.11 36.89 3.69
N ALA A 82 -2.14 35.56 3.80
CA ALA A 82 -2.40 34.88 5.07
C ALA A 82 -1.29 35.09 6.11
N VAL A 83 -0.02 35.10 5.69
CA VAL A 83 1.14 35.27 6.59
C VAL A 83 1.20 36.69 7.20
N THR A 84 0.66 37.69 6.52
CA THR A 84 0.66 39.08 6.99
C THR A 84 -0.42 39.43 8.04
N GLN A 85 -1.35 38.51 8.34
CA GLN A 85 -2.50 38.82 9.22
C GLN A 85 -2.22 38.57 10.72
N PRO A 86 -2.41 39.55 11.63
CA PRO A 86 -1.88 39.46 13.00
C PRO A 86 -2.67 38.65 14.05
N SER A 87 -3.86 38.08 13.77
CA SER A 87 -4.62 37.44 14.86
C SER A 87 -5.66 36.41 14.43
N LYS A 88 -5.62 35.25 15.10
CA LYS A 88 -6.35 33.97 14.90
C LYS A 88 -5.71 33.02 13.87
N GLU A 89 -4.49 32.60 14.18
CA GLU A 89 -3.68 31.62 13.43
C GLU A 89 -4.51 30.41 12.91
N ASN A 90 -5.35 29.80 13.75
CA ASN A 90 -6.18 28.66 13.34
C ASN A 90 -7.37 29.03 12.43
N ALA A 91 -8.01 30.18 12.63
CA ALA A 91 -9.14 30.58 11.79
C ALA A 91 -8.63 30.99 10.40
N ILE A 92 -7.51 31.73 10.34
CA ILE A 92 -6.80 32.06 9.10
C ILE A 92 -6.35 30.79 8.39
N TYR A 93 -5.82 29.80 9.13
CA TYR A 93 -5.50 28.50 8.55
C TYR A 93 -6.73 27.84 7.93
N GLY A 94 -7.83 27.69 8.68
CA GLY A 94 -9.04 26.98 8.22
C GLY A 94 -9.70 27.62 6.98
N THR A 95 -9.67 28.95 6.88
CA THR A 95 -10.31 29.67 5.76
C THR A 95 -9.38 29.93 4.59
N THR A 96 -8.08 30.13 4.83
CA THR A 96 -7.15 30.70 3.84
C THR A 96 -6.02 29.75 3.48
N LEU A 97 -5.48 28.94 4.40
CA LEU A 97 -4.35 28.04 4.07
C LEU A 97 -4.81 26.61 3.78
N GLN A 98 -5.75 26.08 4.56
CA GLN A 98 -6.29 24.74 4.43
C GLN A 98 -6.87 24.42 3.03
N PRO A 99 -7.54 25.36 2.32
CA PRO A 99 -8.03 25.12 0.96
C PRO A 99 -6.92 24.89 -0.08
N ILE A 100 -5.73 25.45 0.14
CA ILE A 100 -4.61 25.43 -0.80
C ILE A 100 -3.47 24.51 -0.36
N ASP A 101 -3.62 23.81 0.77
CA ASP A 101 -2.52 23.15 1.46
C ASP A 101 -1.83 22.03 0.64
N ASP A 102 -2.61 21.26 -0.12
CA ASP A 102 -2.07 20.23 -1.02
C ASP A 102 -1.23 20.87 -2.15
N ILE A 103 -1.67 22.03 -2.66
CA ILE A 103 -0.99 22.75 -3.74
C ILE A 103 0.25 23.47 -3.21
N ARG A 104 0.18 24.07 -2.02
CA ARG A 104 1.34 24.60 -1.29
C ARG A 104 2.43 23.54 -1.15
N SER A 105 2.05 22.36 -0.67
CA SER A 105 2.95 21.21 -0.51
C SER A 105 3.58 20.79 -1.84
N PHE A 106 2.78 20.78 -2.93
CA PHE A 106 3.28 20.49 -4.27
C PHE A 106 4.31 21.53 -4.75
N ILE A 107 4.01 22.83 -4.63
CA ILE A 107 4.92 23.92 -5.03
C ILE A 107 6.25 23.80 -4.27
N ILE A 108 6.20 23.61 -2.95
CA ILE A 108 7.40 23.40 -2.14
C ILE A 108 8.17 22.21 -2.67
N SER A 109 7.52 21.05 -2.84
CA SER A 109 8.18 19.82 -3.31
C SER A 109 8.89 19.98 -4.65
N VAL A 110 8.37 20.83 -5.56
CA VAL A 110 9.00 21.11 -6.85
C VAL A 110 10.21 22.04 -6.68
N LEU A 111 10.08 23.10 -5.88
CA LEU A 111 11.11 24.14 -5.75
C LEU A 111 12.24 23.75 -4.78
N THR A 112 12.02 22.76 -3.91
CA THR A 112 13.02 22.23 -2.98
C THR A 112 13.37 20.77 -3.29
N PRO A 113 13.98 20.47 -4.46
CA PRO A 113 14.30 19.10 -4.84
C PRO A 113 15.33 18.43 -3.93
N ASP A 114 16.27 19.20 -3.35
CA ASP A 114 17.44 18.67 -2.64
C ASP A 114 17.40 18.86 -1.12
N SER A 115 16.48 19.67 -0.60
CA SER A 115 16.44 20.05 0.81
C SER A 115 15.27 19.40 1.54
N GLU A 116 15.36 19.39 2.87
CA GLU A 116 14.19 19.16 3.70
C GLU A 116 13.10 20.20 3.37
N TYR A 117 11.84 19.81 3.59
CA TYR A 117 10.66 20.63 3.30
C TYR A 117 10.80 22.03 3.93
N ASP A 118 10.82 23.07 3.09
CA ASP A 118 11.02 24.46 3.50
C ASP A 118 9.85 25.34 3.02
N GLU A 119 9.00 25.75 3.95
CA GLU A 119 7.84 26.59 3.66
C GLU A 119 8.22 28.03 3.31
N SER A 120 9.42 28.49 3.67
CA SER A 120 9.85 29.87 3.44
C SER A 120 9.94 30.21 1.95
N VAL A 121 10.11 29.19 1.10
CA VAL A 121 10.13 29.31 -0.36
C VAL A 121 8.84 29.92 -0.92
N LEU A 122 7.68 29.61 -0.33
CA LEU A 122 6.40 30.19 -0.76
C LEU A 122 6.33 31.71 -0.57
N ASN A 123 7.12 32.26 0.36
CA ASN A 123 7.17 33.69 0.61
C ASN A 123 8.20 34.41 -0.28
N GLN A 124 9.23 33.68 -0.74
CA GLN A 124 10.35 34.23 -1.53
C GLN A 124 10.10 34.16 -3.04
N ILE A 125 9.18 33.30 -3.48
CA ILE A 125 8.88 33.10 -4.91
C ILE A 125 8.39 34.39 -5.59
N THR A 126 8.96 34.70 -6.75
CA THR A 126 8.57 35.85 -7.60
C THR A 126 7.57 35.43 -8.67
N GLU A 127 6.96 36.41 -9.36
CA GLU A 127 6.07 36.15 -10.49
C GLU A 127 6.80 35.44 -11.65
N GLU A 128 8.06 35.78 -11.90
CA GLU A 128 8.93 35.11 -12.87
C GLU A 128 9.12 33.63 -12.51
N ASN A 129 9.37 33.31 -11.24
CA ASN A 129 9.50 31.91 -10.80
C ASN A 129 8.20 31.10 -10.98
N ILE A 130 7.04 31.76 -10.89
CA ILE A 130 5.73 31.11 -11.11
C ILE A 130 5.53 30.82 -12.60
N GLN A 131 5.86 31.77 -13.47
CA GLN A 131 5.75 31.59 -14.93
C GLN A 131 6.72 30.51 -15.45
N GLU A 132 7.88 30.36 -14.83
CA GLU A 132 8.86 29.31 -15.16
C GLU A 132 8.69 28.04 -14.30
N PHE A 133 7.58 27.89 -13.58
CA PHE A 133 7.42 26.81 -12.58
C PHE A 133 7.54 25.42 -13.20
N TYR A 134 6.83 25.17 -14.32
CA TYR A 134 6.87 23.87 -14.98
C TYR A 134 8.17 23.59 -15.72
N ASP A 135 8.84 24.62 -16.24
CA ASP A 135 10.19 24.51 -16.80
C ASP A 135 11.21 24.14 -15.72
N THR A 136 11.12 24.80 -14.56
CA THR A 136 11.91 24.46 -13.36
C THR A 136 11.64 23.02 -12.92
N TYR A 137 10.37 22.62 -12.92
CA TYR A 137 10.01 21.25 -12.56
C TYR A 137 10.63 20.24 -13.53
N HIS A 138 10.54 20.48 -14.84
CA HIS A 138 11.15 19.63 -15.86
C HIS A 138 12.67 19.54 -15.71
N LYS A 139 13.36 20.67 -15.51
CA LYS A 139 14.80 20.72 -15.26
C LYS A 139 15.19 19.93 -14.00
N ASN A 140 14.40 20.04 -12.94
CA ASN A 140 14.62 19.26 -11.73
C ASN A 140 14.39 17.75 -11.95
N MET A 141 13.46 17.35 -12.82
CA MET A 141 13.32 15.94 -13.21
C MET A 141 14.55 15.40 -13.95
N GLU A 142 15.15 16.19 -14.85
CA GLU A 142 16.41 15.80 -15.51
C GLU A 142 17.53 15.61 -14.48
N LYS A 143 17.66 16.56 -13.54
CA LYS A 143 18.61 16.45 -12.42
C LYS A 143 18.38 15.19 -11.59
N MET A 144 17.13 14.87 -11.26
CA MET A 144 16.78 13.65 -10.52
C MET A 144 17.16 12.38 -11.30
N ALA A 145 16.99 12.38 -12.62
CA ALA A 145 17.40 11.26 -13.45
C ALA A 145 18.93 11.07 -13.45
N GLU A 146 19.70 12.16 -13.37
CA GLU A 146 21.16 12.12 -13.22
C GLU A 146 21.60 11.60 -11.86
N GLU A 147 20.97 12.07 -10.79
CA GLU A 147 21.33 11.70 -9.43
C GLU A 147 21.02 10.23 -9.12
N TYR A 148 19.84 9.74 -9.52
CA TYR A 148 19.40 8.38 -9.23
C TYR A 148 19.80 7.35 -10.31
N GLY A 149 20.20 7.81 -11.50
CA GLY A 149 20.61 6.98 -12.62
C GLY A 149 22.10 6.63 -12.61
N LYS A 150 22.50 5.56 -11.89
CA LYS A 150 23.92 5.17 -11.75
C LYS A 150 24.58 4.68 -13.04
N THR A 151 23.79 4.34 -14.05
CA THR A 151 24.26 3.91 -15.37
C THR A 151 23.54 4.68 -16.47
N SER A 152 24.11 4.72 -17.67
CA SER A 152 23.46 5.35 -18.84
C SER A 152 22.10 4.73 -19.17
N VAL A 153 21.91 3.43 -18.89
CA VAL A 153 20.63 2.73 -19.09
C VAL A 153 19.60 3.16 -18.03
N GLN A 154 20.03 3.26 -16.77
CA GLN A 154 19.18 3.73 -15.67
C GLN A 154 18.77 5.18 -15.83
N LYS A 155 19.71 6.08 -16.19
CA LYS A 155 19.43 7.50 -16.48
C LYS A 155 18.37 7.63 -17.57
N LYS A 156 18.58 6.99 -18.73
CA LYS A 156 17.60 6.99 -19.84
C LYS A 156 16.23 6.45 -19.45
N TYR A 157 16.19 5.43 -18.58
CA TYR A 157 14.94 4.89 -18.07
C TYR A 157 14.20 5.92 -17.19
N LEU A 158 14.93 6.62 -16.30
CA LEU A 158 14.36 7.65 -15.43
C LEU A 158 13.89 8.87 -16.22
N GLU A 159 14.69 9.38 -17.15
CA GLU A 159 14.29 10.46 -18.08
C GLU A 159 13.00 10.11 -18.81
N LYS A 160 12.95 8.91 -19.40
CA LYS A 160 11.74 8.41 -20.06
C LYS A 160 10.55 8.38 -19.11
N LYS A 161 10.76 7.93 -17.86
CA LYS A 161 9.69 7.91 -16.87
C LYS A 161 9.23 9.32 -16.57
N TYR A 162 10.09 10.23 -16.14
CA TYR A 162 9.69 11.60 -15.83
C TYR A 162 8.96 12.32 -16.97
N ASN A 163 9.33 12.06 -18.23
CA ASN A 163 8.63 12.58 -19.39
C ASN A 163 7.20 12.02 -19.60
N GLU A 164 6.79 10.97 -18.88
CA GLU A 164 5.40 10.48 -18.85
C GLU A 164 4.52 11.30 -17.89
N ILE A 165 5.10 12.16 -17.04
CA ILE A 165 4.35 13.06 -16.15
C ILE A 165 3.66 14.11 -17.01
N LYS A 166 2.33 14.21 -16.91
CA LYS A 166 1.54 15.20 -17.63
C LYS A 166 1.56 16.51 -16.87
N LEU A 167 1.97 17.57 -17.55
CA LEU A 167 2.00 18.95 -17.05
C LEU A 167 1.12 19.84 -17.94
N PRO A 168 0.43 20.85 -17.38
CA PRO A 168 0.23 21.10 -15.95
C PRO A 168 -0.50 19.96 -15.23
N VAL A 169 -0.34 19.85 -13.92
CA VAL A 169 -0.96 18.76 -13.15
C VAL A 169 -2.45 19.03 -12.91
N GLU A 170 -3.28 18.00 -12.97
CA GLU A 170 -4.71 18.06 -12.63
C GLU A 170 -4.91 17.84 -11.13
N TYR A 171 -5.52 18.79 -10.44
CA TYR A 171 -5.78 18.70 -9.01
C TYR A 171 -7.25 18.46 -8.69
N GLU A 172 -7.46 17.54 -7.77
CA GLU A 172 -8.66 17.39 -6.97
C GLU A 172 -8.24 16.80 -5.62
N SER A 173 -8.89 17.21 -4.52
CA SER A 173 -8.52 16.76 -3.17
C SER A 173 -8.51 15.23 -3.07
N TYR A 174 -7.37 14.68 -2.69
CA TYR A 174 -7.07 13.25 -2.61
C TYR A 174 -7.02 12.72 -1.16
N SER A 175 -7.42 13.53 -0.17
CA SER A 175 -7.33 13.20 1.26
C SER A 175 -7.90 11.83 1.61
N SER A 176 -9.05 11.47 1.03
CA SER A 176 -9.70 10.16 1.24
C SER A 176 -8.82 9.00 0.77
N TRP A 177 -8.11 9.16 -0.35
CA TRP A 177 -7.25 8.12 -0.93
C TRP A 177 -5.96 7.97 -0.15
N ASP A 178 -5.30 9.06 0.22
CA ASP A 178 -4.06 9.03 1.01
C ASP A 178 -4.30 8.35 2.37
N THR A 179 -5.39 8.72 3.04
CA THR A 179 -5.86 8.04 4.25
C THR A 179 -6.08 6.55 3.99
N MET A 180 -6.87 6.22 2.96
CA MET A 180 -7.24 4.83 2.69
C MET A 180 -6.03 3.93 2.38
N ILE A 181 -5.01 4.44 1.70
CA ILE A 181 -3.77 3.71 1.39
C ILE A 181 -3.06 3.28 2.69
N MET A 182 -2.93 4.19 3.66
CA MET A 182 -2.31 3.91 4.97
C MET A 182 -3.04 2.78 5.72
N TYR A 183 -4.37 2.84 5.76
CA TYR A 183 -5.18 1.85 6.48
C TYR A 183 -5.25 0.50 5.76
N VAL A 184 -5.29 0.47 4.42
CA VAL A 184 -5.27 -0.78 3.65
C VAL A 184 -3.94 -1.51 3.78
N GLU A 185 -2.82 -0.79 3.81
CA GLU A 185 -1.51 -1.39 4.00
C GLU A 185 -1.43 -2.13 5.34
N THR A 186 -1.81 -1.44 6.43
CA THR A 186 -1.82 -2.03 7.78
C THR A 186 -2.81 -3.19 7.89
N TYR A 187 -4.02 -3.02 7.35
CA TYR A 187 -5.05 -4.05 7.40
C TYR A 187 -4.68 -5.28 6.54
N SER A 188 -3.96 -5.09 5.43
CA SER A 188 -3.45 -6.19 4.61
C SER A 188 -2.46 -7.08 5.37
N ILE A 189 -1.64 -6.52 6.26
CA ILE A 189 -0.74 -7.30 7.15
C ILE A 189 -1.58 -8.19 8.08
N ILE A 190 -2.62 -7.63 8.70
CA ILE A 190 -3.52 -8.38 9.59
C ILE A 190 -4.19 -9.52 8.83
N LEU A 191 -4.71 -9.25 7.63
CA LEU A 191 -5.32 -10.27 6.77
C LEU A 191 -4.32 -11.36 6.40
N ALA A 192 -3.08 -11.02 6.05
CA ALA A 192 -2.04 -11.99 5.74
C ALA A 192 -1.74 -12.94 6.92
N ILE A 193 -1.73 -12.42 8.15
CA ILE A 193 -1.54 -13.22 9.37
C ILE A 193 -2.73 -14.16 9.59
N ILE A 194 -3.96 -13.65 9.51
CA ILE A 194 -5.19 -14.44 9.70
C ILE A 194 -5.29 -15.55 8.64
N VAL A 195 -5.01 -15.22 7.37
CA VAL A 195 -4.97 -16.18 6.27
C VAL A 195 -3.91 -17.25 6.51
N GLY A 196 -2.69 -16.86 6.89
CA GLY A 196 -1.62 -17.80 7.20
C GLY A 196 -2.00 -18.76 8.33
N PHE A 197 -2.64 -18.25 9.39
CA PHE A 197 -3.18 -19.07 10.49
C PHE A 197 -4.21 -20.10 10.01
N ILE A 198 -5.22 -19.68 9.26
CA ILE A 198 -6.28 -20.57 8.76
C ILE A 198 -5.69 -21.62 7.81
N CYS A 199 -4.78 -21.20 6.91
CA CYS A 199 -4.19 -22.08 5.92
C CYS A 199 -3.22 -23.10 6.53
N ALA A 200 -2.49 -22.75 7.60
CA ALA A 200 -1.68 -23.70 8.36
C ALA A 200 -2.54 -24.85 8.93
N GLY A 201 -3.73 -24.53 9.44
CA GLY A 201 -4.67 -25.50 10.00
C GLY A 201 -5.15 -26.56 9.00
N ILE A 202 -5.21 -26.24 7.70
CA ILE A 202 -5.68 -27.16 6.64
C ILE A 202 -4.89 -28.49 6.62
N PHE A 203 -3.58 -28.42 6.92
CA PHE A 203 -2.69 -29.57 6.91
C PHE A 203 -2.37 -30.05 8.34
N ALA A 204 -2.11 -29.13 9.26
CA ALA A 204 -1.69 -29.50 10.60
C ALA A 204 -2.79 -30.21 11.42
N ASP A 205 -4.07 -29.89 11.18
CA ASP A 205 -5.20 -30.53 11.85
C ASP A 205 -5.29 -32.04 11.56
N ASP A 206 -4.91 -32.47 10.36
CA ASP A 206 -4.94 -33.90 9.99
C ASP A 206 -3.96 -34.70 10.85
N PHE A 207 -2.77 -34.16 11.12
CA PHE A 207 -1.77 -34.81 11.97
C PHE A 207 -2.18 -34.80 13.45
N GLN A 208 -2.78 -33.70 13.92
CA GLN A 208 -3.25 -33.59 15.30
C GLN A 208 -4.39 -34.57 15.62
N THR A 209 -5.32 -34.74 14.67
CA THR A 209 -6.49 -35.61 14.83
C THR A 209 -6.24 -37.06 14.42
N LYS A 210 -5.02 -37.40 13.95
CA LYS A 210 -4.67 -38.69 13.34
C LYS A 210 -5.56 -39.09 12.15
N ALA A 211 -6.24 -38.11 11.55
CA ALA A 211 -7.09 -38.31 10.38
C ALA A 211 -6.25 -38.54 9.11
N ASP A 212 -4.96 -38.21 9.15
CA ASP A 212 -4.00 -38.45 8.08
C ASP A 212 -3.91 -39.94 7.68
N ALA A 213 -3.97 -40.87 8.62
CA ALA A 213 -3.95 -42.31 8.35
C ALA A 213 -5.16 -42.75 7.49
N VAL A 214 -6.35 -42.29 7.85
CA VAL A 214 -7.59 -42.55 7.08
C VAL A 214 -7.54 -41.82 5.74
N PHE A 215 -7.06 -40.57 5.72
CA PHE A 215 -6.95 -39.79 4.50
C PHE A 215 -6.04 -40.49 3.47
N PHE A 216 -4.85 -40.95 3.90
CA PHE A 216 -3.86 -41.56 3.02
C PHE A 216 -4.20 -42.99 2.57
N SER A 217 -5.07 -43.71 3.28
CA SER A 217 -5.54 -45.05 2.88
C SER A 217 -6.60 -45.00 1.76
N THR A 218 -7.19 -43.83 1.48
CA THR A 218 -8.17 -43.69 0.40
C THR A 218 -7.53 -43.68 -1.00
N LYS A 219 -8.27 -44.17 -2.00
CA LYS A 219 -7.84 -44.27 -3.42
C LYS A 219 -7.23 -42.98 -3.99
N TYR A 220 -7.70 -41.81 -3.55
CA TYR A 220 -7.25 -40.50 -4.05
C TYR A 220 -6.60 -39.61 -2.99
N GLY A 221 -6.39 -40.11 -1.77
CA GLY A 221 -5.84 -39.35 -0.63
C GLY A 221 -4.51 -38.69 -0.96
N ARG A 222 -3.53 -39.50 -1.38
CA ARG A 222 -2.16 -39.05 -1.73
C ARG A 222 -2.06 -38.30 -3.06
N THR A 223 -3.15 -38.18 -3.83
CA THR A 223 -3.14 -37.58 -5.17
C THR A 223 -4.10 -36.40 -5.30
N LYS A 224 -5.35 -36.64 -5.71
CA LYS A 224 -6.32 -35.59 -6.00
C LYS A 224 -6.76 -34.83 -4.74
N ALA A 225 -6.80 -35.50 -3.59
CA ALA A 225 -7.24 -34.88 -2.35
C ALA A 225 -6.21 -33.85 -1.84
N VAL A 226 -4.90 -34.13 -1.93
CA VAL A 226 -3.85 -33.14 -1.60
C VAL A 226 -3.95 -31.90 -2.49
N LYS A 227 -4.12 -32.07 -3.80
CA LYS A 227 -4.32 -30.93 -4.73
C LYS A 227 -5.55 -30.11 -4.37
N THR A 228 -6.62 -30.77 -3.95
CA THR A 228 -7.85 -30.11 -3.52
C THR A 228 -7.66 -29.32 -2.23
N LYS A 229 -6.88 -29.81 -1.26
CA LYS A 229 -6.53 -29.07 -0.04
C LYS A 229 -5.74 -27.80 -0.33
N ILE A 230 -4.72 -27.90 -1.20
CA ILE A 230 -3.95 -26.74 -1.64
C ILE A 230 -4.86 -25.71 -2.32
N LEU A 231 -5.72 -26.17 -3.24
CA LEU A 231 -6.70 -25.30 -3.91
C LEU A 231 -7.68 -24.66 -2.91
N ALA A 232 -8.13 -25.40 -1.88
CA ALA A 232 -8.99 -24.87 -0.83
C ALA A 232 -8.30 -23.74 -0.05
N GLY A 233 -7.01 -23.86 0.25
CA GLY A 233 -6.21 -22.80 0.89
C GLY A 233 -6.09 -21.55 0.02
N VAL A 234 -5.80 -21.71 -1.27
CA VAL A 234 -5.76 -20.59 -2.24
C VAL A 234 -7.12 -19.90 -2.33
N VAL A 235 -8.21 -20.65 -2.51
CA VAL A 235 -9.57 -20.11 -2.60
C VAL A 235 -9.99 -19.40 -1.30
N THR A 236 -9.65 -19.98 -0.14
CA THR A 236 -9.91 -19.35 1.17
C THR A 236 -9.17 -18.03 1.31
N THR A 237 -7.91 -17.97 0.86
CA THR A 237 -7.11 -16.75 0.88
C THR A 237 -7.75 -15.63 0.05
N VAL A 238 -8.18 -15.95 -1.18
CA VAL A 238 -8.87 -14.99 -2.06
C VAL A 238 -10.14 -14.48 -1.40
N MET A 239 -10.99 -15.38 -0.87
CA MET A 239 -12.26 -14.97 -0.27
C MET A 239 -12.07 -14.07 0.95
N ILE A 240 -11.18 -14.44 1.89
CA ILE A 240 -10.96 -13.66 3.11
C ILE A 240 -10.35 -12.29 2.78
N TYR A 241 -9.33 -12.25 1.92
CA TYR A 241 -8.67 -11.01 1.55
C TYR A 241 -9.63 -10.06 0.83
N CYS A 242 -10.29 -10.53 -0.23
CA CYS A 242 -11.22 -9.71 -1.01
C CYS A 242 -12.40 -9.23 -0.16
N MET A 243 -12.97 -10.10 0.69
CA MET A 243 -14.07 -9.72 1.57
C MET A 243 -13.64 -8.62 2.57
N GLY A 244 -12.49 -8.79 3.23
CA GLY A 244 -12.00 -7.81 4.19
C GLY A 244 -11.70 -6.45 3.55
N ILE A 245 -10.94 -6.44 2.45
CA ILE A 245 -10.58 -5.20 1.75
C ILE A 245 -11.82 -4.51 1.18
N THR A 246 -12.75 -5.26 0.60
CA THR A 246 -14.00 -4.68 0.08
C THR A 246 -14.82 -4.05 1.19
N LEU A 247 -14.96 -4.73 2.35
CA LEU A 247 -15.70 -4.18 3.50
C LEU A 247 -15.08 -2.87 3.99
N LEU A 248 -13.76 -2.85 4.22
CA LEU A 248 -13.02 -1.65 4.60
C LEU A 248 -13.22 -0.53 3.57
N SER A 249 -13.09 -0.84 2.27
CA SER A 249 -13.23 0.13 1.19
C SER A 249 -14.62 0.75 1.11
N VAL A 250 -15.66 -0.08 1.18
CA VAL A 250 -17.04 0.37 1.06
C VAL A 250 -17.40 1.30 2.21
N ILE A 251 -16.98 0.98 3.44
CA ILE A 251 -17.25 1.83 4.61
C ILE A 251 -16.47 3.15 4.49
N CYS A 252 -15.16 3.08 4.27
CA CYS A 252 -14.28 4.25 4.18
C CYS A 252 -14.69 5.21 3.06
N PHE A 253 -14.81 4.72 1.82
CA PHE A 253 -15.17 5.57 0.68
C PHE A 253 -16.63 5.99 0.71
N GLY A 254 -17.53 5.18 1.28
CA GLY A 254 -18.92 5.57 1.52
C GLY A 254 -19.01 6.80 2.43
N ILE A 255 -18.15 6.89 3.45
CA ILE A 255 -18.11 8.00 4.40
C ILE A 255 -17.26 9.16 3.90
N MET A 256 -16.02 8.94 3.48
CA MET A 256 -15.09 10.02 3.11
C MET A 256 -15.30 10.55 1.68
N GLY A 257 -15.92 9.77 0.80
CA GLY A 257 -16.01 10.05 -0.63
C GLY A 257 -14.77 9.61 -1.42
N THR A 258 -14.87 9.63 -2.74
CA THR A 258 -13.85 9.15 -3.69
C THR A 258 -13.22 10.27 -4.52
N SER A 259 -13.37 11.53 -4.09
CA SER A 259 -12.75 12.71 -4.70
C SER A 259 -11.23 12.51 -4.86
N GLY A 260 -10.65 12.98 -5.97
CA GLY A 260 -9.20 12.94 -6.19
C GLY A 260 -8.66 11.61 -6.72
N MET A 261 -9.54 10.69 -7.16
CA MET A 261 -9.13 9.38 -7.70
C MET A 261 -8.16 9.49 -8.88
N ASN A 262 -8.33 10.53 -9.71
CA ASN A 262 -7.55 10.77 -10.91
C ASN A 262 -6.37 11.73 -10.68
N THR A 263 -6.28 12.36 -9.50
CA THR A 263 -5.17 13.25 -9.16
C THR A 263 -3.86 12.47 -9.21
N PRO A 264 -2.82 12.98 -9.87
CA PRO A 264 -1.53 12.30 -9.96
C PRO A 264 -0.85 12.26 -8.59
N TYR A 265 -0.21 11.13 -8.27
CA TYR A 265 0.57 10.97 -7.04
C TYR A 265 1.70 12.00 -6.90
N GLN A 266 2.15 12.55 -8.03
CA GLN A 266 3.12 13.64 -8.11
C GLN A 266 2.70 14.90 -7.34
N MET A 267 1.41 15.11 -7.05
CA MET A 267 0.97 16.20 -6.16
C MET A 267 1.58 16.09 -4.76
N TYR A 268 1.76 14.87 -4.25
CA TYR A 268 2.36 14.65 -2.92
C TYR A 268 3.85 14.35 -3.01
N GLN A 269 4.29 13.63 -4.04
CA GLN A 269 5.70 13.31 -4.26
C GLN A 269 6.09 13.63 -5.71
N ALA A 270 6.45 14.89 -5.98
CA ALA A 270 6.76 15.42 -7.31
C ALA A 270 7.71 14.50 -8.12
N TYR A 271 8.81 14.07 -7.50
CA TYR A 271 9.83 13.28 -8.19
C TYR A 271 9.66 11.76 -8.11
N SER A 272 8.46 11.27 -7.77
CA SER A 272 8.21 9.82 -7.74
C SER A 272 8.26 9.21 -9.15
N ILE A 273 9.02 8.13 -9.30
CA ILE A 273 9.11 7.31 -10.53
C ILE A 273 7.87 6.43 -10.77
N TYR A 274 6.89 6.51 -9.86
CA TYR A 274 5.61 5.84 -9.97
C TYR A 274 4.55 6.82 -10.46
N ILE A 275 4.44 6.91 -11.79
CA ILE A 275 3.50 7.80 -12.47
C ILE A 275 2.15 7.10 -12.53
N MET A 276 1.26 7.53 -11.64
CA MET A 276 -0.03 6.92 -11.40
C MET A 276 -0.97 7.89 -10.71
N SER A 277 -2.27 7.69 -10.88
CA SER A 277 -3.27 8.40 -10.09
C SER A 277 -3.41 7.81 -8.68
N TYR A 278 -4.02 8.54 -7.74
CA TYR A 278 -4.32 8.02 -6.41
C TYR A 278 -5.18 6.74 -6.43
N GLY A 279 -6.12 6.60 -7.37
CA GLY A 279 -6.88 5.36 -7.55
C GLY A 279 -6.02 4.18 -7.99
N GLN A 280 -5.05 4.42 -8.88
CA GLN A 280 -4.08 3.40 -9.30
C GLN A 280 -3.09 3.05 -8.18
N TYR A 281 -2.68 4.04 -7.40
CA TYR A 281 -1.83 3.83 -6.23
C TYR A 281 -2.54 2.98 -5.17
N TYR A 282 -3.81 3.29 -4.89
CA TYR A 282 -4.64 2.45 -4.02
C TYR A 282 -4.73 1.00 -4.52
N LEU A 283 -5.00 0.81 -5.83
CA LEU A 283 -5.06 -0.52 -6.43
C LEU A 283 -3.73 -1.26 -6.33
N LEU A 284 -2.60 -0.57 -6.56
CA LEU A 284 -1.25 -1.13 -6.39
C LEU A 284 -1.07 -1.66 -4.97
N THR A 285 -1.44 -0.89 -3.94
CA THR A 285 -1.35 -1.29 -2.53
C THR A 285 -2.22 -2.51 -2.23
N VAL A 286 -3.45 -2.56 -2.74
CA VAL A 286 -4.34 -3.73 -2.61
C VAL A 286 -3.75 -4.96 -3.28
N VAL A 287 -3.18 -4.84 -4.48
CA VAL A 287 -2.58 -5.99 -5.18
C VAL A 287 -1.33 -6.47 -4.44
N CYS A 288 -0.49 -5.57 -3.92
CA CYS A 288 0.67 -5.93 -3.11
C CYS A 288 0.25 -6.68 -1.83
N GLY A 289 -0.76 -6.18 -1.11
CA GLY A 289 -1.33 -6.86 0.07
C GLY A 289 -1.93 -8.23 -0.25
N PHE A 290 -2.53 -8.40 -1.43
CA PHE A 290 -3.02 -9.69 -1.90
C PHE A 290 -1.88 -10.68 -2.13
N ILE A 291 -0.81 -10.27 -2.82
CA ILE A 291 0.37 -11.10 -3.07
C ILE A 291 1.02 -11.50 -1.73
N ALA A 292 1.12 -10.56 -0.78
CA ALA A 292 1.62 -10.82 0.57
C ALA A 292 0.78 -11.88 1.30
N SER A 293 -0.55 -11.78 1.21
CA SER A 293 -1.48 -12.75 1.80
C SER A 293 -1.39 -14.13 1.14
N MET A 294 -1.20 -14.19 -0.18
CA MET A 294 -0.98 -15.44 -0.90
C MET A 294 0.34 -16.11 -0.49
N LEU A 295 1.42 -15.33 -0.38
CA LEU A 295 2.70 -15.82 0.10
C LEU A 295 2.59 -16.35 1.53
N ALA A 296 1.89 -15.63 2.42
CA ALA A 296 1.63 -16.06 3.79
C ALA A 296 0.91 -17.42 3.81
N ALA A 297 -0.16 -17.57 3.04
CA ALA A 297 -0.92 -18.80 2.94
C ALA A 297 -0.05 -19.98 2.49
N VAL A 298 0.70 -19.80 1.41
CA VAL A 298 1.53 -20.84 0.80
C VAL A 298 2.67 -21.27 1.72
N VAL A 299 3.38 -20.32 2.32
CA VAL A 299 4.47 -20.62 3.23
C VAL A 299 3.95 -21.30 4.50
N SER A 300 2.84 -20.82 5.08
CA SER A 300 2.21 -21.46 6.23
C SER A 300 1.74 -22.88 5.92
N MET A 301 1.14 -23.14 4.75
CA MET A 301 0.77 -24.49 4.31
C MET A 301 2.00 -25.40 4.13
N LEU A 302 3.08 -24.90 3.54
CA LEU A 302 4.31 -25.67 3.34
C LEU A 302 4.94 -26.08 4.67
N ILE A 303 5.03 -25.14 5.61
CA ILE A 303 5.61 -25.37 6.93
C ILE A 303 4.72 -26.33 7.72
N ALA A 304 3.40 -26.15 7.70
CA ALA A 304 2.47 -27.07 8.34
C ALA A 304 2.58 -28.49 7.76
N ALA A 305 2.72 -28.64 6.43
CA ALA A 305 2.88 -29.93 5.78
C ALA A 305 4.22 -30.62 6.11
N LYS A 306 5.28 -29.86 6.41
CA LYS A 306 6.63 -30.38 6.70
C LYS A 306 6.91 -30.59 8.19
N MET A 307 6.44 -29.66 9.04
CA MET A 307 6.69 -29.65 10.49
C MET A 307 5.57 -30.30 11.28
N HIS A 308 4.43 -30.60 10.65
CA HIS A 308 3.27 -31.26 11.26
C HIS A 308 2.67 -30.51 12.47
N THR A 309 2.95 -29.20 12.59
CA THR A 309 2.51 -28.37 13.73
C THR A 309 1.93 -27.05 13.26
N ILE A 310 0.87 -26.59 13.95
CA ILE A 310 0.25 -25.28 13.71
C ILE A 310 1.16 -24.17 14.24
N SER A 311 1.72 -24.33 15.45
CA SER A 311 2.42 -23.26 16.17
C SER A 311 3.57 -22.64 15.37
N VAL A 312 4.38 -23.45 14.69
CA VAL A 312 5.50 -22.95 13.86
C VAL A 312 5.00 -22.24 12.60
N ALA A 313 3.93 -22.74 11.98
CA ALA A 313 3.40 -22.19 10.74
C ALA A 313 2.70 -20.83 10.91
N VAL A 314 2.17 -20.55 12.10
CA VAL A 314 1.51 -19.27 12.45
C VAL A 314 2.50 -18.16 12.73
N CYS A 315 3.68 -18.48 13.30
CA CYS A 315 4.71 -17.49 13.58
C CYS A 315 5.33 -16.86 12.32
N ILE A 316 5.17 -17.50 11.16
CA ILE A 316 5.91 -17.15 9.94
C ILE A 316 5.35 -15.88 9.27
N PRO A 317 4.04 -15.76 8.98
CA PRO A 317 3.46 -14.50 8.52
C PRO A 317 3.77 -13.33 9.46
N PHE A 318 3.69 -13.55 10.78
CA PHE A 318 4.03 -12.54 11.77
C PHE A 318 5.52 -12.14 11.68
N PHE A 319 6.42 -13.11 11.58
CA PHE A 319 7.84 -12.84 11.40
C PHE A 319 8.13 -12.05 10.12
N LEU A 320 7.54 -12.45 8.99
CA LEU A 320 7.78 -11.84 7.67
C LEU A 320 7.28 -10.38 7.58
N TYR A 321 6.10 -10.09 8.14
CA TYR A 321 5.47 -8.78 7.94
C TYR A 321 5.55 -7.86 9.16
N CYS A 322 5.66 -8.41 10.38
CA CYS A 322 5.78 -7.60 11.59
C CYS A 322 7.23 -7.45 12.05
N LEU A 323 8.02 -8.54 12.12
CA LEU A 323 9.37 -8.47 12.70
C LEU A 323 10.46 -8.05 11.71
N LEU A 324 10.38 -8.55 10.47
CA LEU A 324 11.37 -8.29 9.43
C LEU A 324 11.60 -6.79 9.12
N PRO A 325 10.57 -5.90 9.08
CA PRO A 325 10.80 -4.46 8.93
C PRO A 325 11.69 -3.85 10.03
N PHE A 326 11.55 -4.28 11.29
CA PHE A 326 12.39 -3.78 12.39
C PHE A 326 13.84 -4.24 12.24
N ILE A 327 14.05 -5.50 11.84
CA ILE A 327 15.38 -6.04 11.58
C ILE A 327 16.05 -5.28 10.43
N GLY A 328 15.31 -4.96 9.37
CA GLY A 328 15.84 -4.19 8.23
C GLY A 328 16.28 -2.78 8.62
N ARG A 329 15.56 -2.12 9.53
CA ARG A 329 15.98 -0.82 10.08
C ARG A 329 17.24 -0.93 10.95
N ALA A 330 17.37 -1.99 11.74
CA ALA A 330 18.53 -2.22 12.58
C ALA A 330 19.79 -2.61 11.79
N LEU A 331 19.63 -3.21 10.61
CA LEU A 331 20.71 -3.71 9.74
C LEU A 331 20.89 -2.84 8.48
N SER A 332 21.02 -1.53 8.67
CA SER A 332 21.16 -0.54 7.58
C SER A 332 22.37 -0.76 6.66
N GLY A 333 23.36 -1.57 7.06
CA GLY A 333 24.48 -1.98 6.20
C GLY A 333 24.12 -2.97 5.08
N TYR A 334 22.92 -3.59 5.11
CA TYR A 334 22.46 -4.59 4.12
C TYR A 334 21.26 -4.10 3.31
N THR A 335 21.14 -2.79 3.09
CA THR A 335 20.00 -2.13 2.43
C THR A 335 19.57 -2.81 1.12
N THR A 336 20.50 -3.24 0.26
CA THR A 336 20.17 -3.92 -1.00
C THR A 336 19.35 -5.21 -0.81
N LEU A 337 19.62 -5.99 0.24
CA LEU A 337 18.86 -7.21 0.56
C LEU A 337 17.47 -6.84 1.10
N PHE A 338 17.42 -5.91 2.06
CA PHE A 338 16.18 -5.45 2.69
C PHE A 338 15.27 -4.64 1.76
N ASN A 339 15.79 -4.18 0.62
CA ASN A 339 14.97 -3.55 -0.41
C ASN A 339 14.25 -4.56 -1.31
N LEU A 340 14.47 -5.86 -1.15
CA LEU A 340 13.83 -6.92 -1.95
C LEU A 340 13.06 -7.95 -1.11
N ILE A 341 12.97 -7.77 0.22
CA ILE A 341 12.22 -8.69 1.11
C ILE A 341 10.69 -8.55 0.94
N PRO A 342 9.89 -9.54 1.40
CA PRO A 342 8.43 -9.52 1.21
C PRO A 342 7.73 -8.32 1.83
N THR A 343 8.34 -7.69 2.85
CA THR A 343 7.80 -6.52 3.56
C THR A 343 7.54 -5.33 2.64
N ILE A 344 8.23 -5.23 1.49
CA ILE A 344 7.95 -4.19 0.49
C ILE A 344 6.51 -4.29 -0.04
N LEU A 345 5.92 -5.50 -0.10
CA LEU A 345 4.52 -5.71 -0.48
C LEU A 345 3.52 -5.14 0.54
N THR A 346 3.96 -4.88 1.76
CA THR A 346 3.15 -4.33 2.85
C THR A 346 3.73 -3.01 3.36
N ASN A 347 4.61 -2.37 2.58
CA ASN A 347 5.18 -1.06 2.86
C ASN A 347 5.33 -0.27 1.55
N VAL A 348 4.22 -0.19 0.81
CA VAL A 348 4.17 0.43 -0.51
C VAL A 348 4.38 1.93 -0.34
N GLN A 349 3.83 2.54 0.72
CA GLN A 349 3.95 3.98 0.98
C GLN A 349 5.39 4.46 1.13
N ALA A 350 6.25 3.75 1.87
CA ALA A 350 7.65 4.11 1.94
C ALA A 350 8.37 3.86 0.60
N SER A 351 7.98 2.81 -0.11
CA SER A 351 8.66 2.36 -1.34
C SER A 351 8.38 3.24 -2.56
N VAL A 352 7.22 3.91 -2.63
CA VAL A 352 6.89 4.84 -3.74
C VAL A 352 7.56 6.21 -3.61
N LYS A 353 8.01 6.57 -2.41
CA LYS A 353 8.72 7.83 -2.13
C LYS A 353 10.16 7.82 -2.61
N VAL A 354 10.80 6.65 -2.60
CA VAL A 354 12.21 6.50 -2.96
C VAL A 354 12.34 5.97 -4.39
N PRO A 355 13.10 6.62 -5.29
CA PRO A 355 13.25 6.19 -6.67
C PRO A 355 14.22 5.01 -6.83
N LEU A 356 13.93 3.89 -6.16
CA LEU A 356 14.74 2.66 -6.23
C LEU A 356 14.49 1.88 -7.53
N ILE A 357 15.54 1.71 -8.31
CA ILE A 357 15.55 0.98 -9.58
C ILE A 357 16.66 -0.09 -9.60
N TYR A 358 16.37 -1.20 -10.27
CA TYR A 358 17.26 -2.34 -10.45
C TYR A 358 17.49 -2.58 -11.92
N GLN A 359 18.73 -2.92 -12.29
CA GLN A 359 19.10 -3.22 -13.67
C GLN A 359 19.53 -4.69 -13.80
N ILE A 360 18.95 -5.40 -14.76
CA ILE A 360 19.36 -6.76 -15.15
C ILE A 360 19.64 -6.73 -16.65
N GLY A 361 20.92 -6.77 -17.02
CA GLY A 361 21.33 -6.54 -18.41
C GLY A 361 20.92 -5.15 -18.89
N ASN A 362 20.13 -5.09 -19.97
CA ASN A 362 19.63 -3.84 -20.54
C ASN A 362 18.21 -3.46 -20.05
N CYS A 363 17.62 -4.24 -19.14
CA CYS A 363 16.29 -3.99 -18.61
C CYS A 363 16.39 -3.34 -17.22
N VAL A 364 15.60 -2.28 -17.00
CA VAL A 364 15.49 -1.58 -15.72
C VAL A 364 14.10 -1.79 -15.14
N PHE A 365 14.05 -2.10 -13.84
CA PHE A 365 12.84 -2.41 -13.10
C PHE A 365 12.71 -1.50 -11.87
N ARG A 366 11.49 -1.02 -11.62
CA ARG A 366 11.15 -0.37 -10.34
C ARG A 366 11.04 -1.44 -9.25
N GLN A 367 11.37 -1.07 -8.02
CA GLN A 367 11.37 -1.97 -6.86
C GLN A 367 10.04 -2.72 -6.68
N ILE A 368 8.90 -2.01 -6.62
CA ILE A 368 7.61 -2.63 -6.30
C ILE A 368 7.21 -3.68 -7.35
N PRO A 369 7.16 -3.40 -8.66
CA PRO A 369 6.87 -4.42 -9.69
C PRO A 369 7.81 -5.61 -9.65
N LEU A 370 9.12 -5.40 -9.40
CA LEU A 370 10.08 -6.48 -9.31
C LEU A 370 9.75 -7.42 -8.14
N VAL A 371 9.50 -6.86 -6.96
CA VAL A 371 9.09 -7.58 -5.75
C VAL A 371 7.76 -8.33 -5.97
N MET A 372 6.78 -7.69 -6.61
CA MET A 372 5.49 -8.33 -6.95
C MET A 372 5.69 -9.58 -7.79
N VAL A 373 6.51 -9.51 -8.85
CA VAL A 373 6.80 -10.65 -9.72
C VAL A 373 7.55 -11.73 -8.95
N MET A 374 8.61 -11.36 -8.22
CA MET A 374 9.41 -12.31 -7.44
C MET A 374 8.56 -13.14 -6.47
N TYR A 375 7.71 -12.49 -5.67
CA TYR A 375 6.92 -13.19 -4.66
C TYR A 375 5.69 -13.90 -5.22
N THR A 376 5.15 -13.43 -6.35
CA THR A 376 4.12 -14.20 -7.09
C THR A 376 4.71 -15.49 -7.64
N VAL A 377 5.88 -15.43 -8.29
CA VAL A 377 6.58 -16.61 -8.81
C VAL A 377 6.96 -17.55 -7.65
N MET A 378 7.47 -17.01 -6.54
CA MET A 378 7.79 -17.81 -5.35
C MET A 378 6.55 -18.51 -4.79
N ALA A 379 5.42 -17.81 -4.62
CA ALA A 379 4.19 -18.41 -4.12
C ALA A 379 3.71 -19.57 -5.01
N ILE A 380 3.76 -19.41 -6.35
CA ILE A 380 3.40 -20.47 -7.30
C ILE A 380 4.40 -21.62 -7.24
N ALA A 381 5.70 -21.32 -7.23
CA ALA A 381 6.78 -22.30 -7.21
C ALA A 381 6.78 -23.18 -5.96
N LEU A 382 6.25 -22.70 -4.83
CA LEU A 382 6.14 -23.46 -3.58
C LEU A 382 4.97 -24.46 -3.57
N LEU A 383 3.92 -24.29 -4.39
CA LEU A 383 2.75 -25.18 -4.40
C LEU A 383 3.10 -26.66 -4.68
N PRO A 384 3.97 -27.00 -5.66
CA PRO A 384 4.42 -28.37 -5.87
C PRO A 384 5.20 -28.95 -4.68
N PHE A 385 5.93 -28.13 -3.93
CA PHE A 385 6.66 -28.57 -2.74
C PHE A 385 5.73 -28.91 -1.58
N ILE A 386 4.63 -28.16 -1.42
CA ILE A 386 3.56 -28.51 -0.47
C ILE A 386 2.99 -29.89 -0.83
N TYR A 387 2.63 -30.06 -2.11
CA TYR A 387 2.11 -31.32 -2.62
C TYR A 387 3.06 -32.49 -2.38
N LYS A 388 4.35 -32.33 -2.70
CA LYS A 388 5.38 -33.37 -2.53
C LYS A 388 5.60 -33.71 -1.07
N SER A 389 5.69 -32.70 -0.19
CA SER A 389 5.92 -32.87 1.25
C SER A 389 4.78 -33.67 1.89
N PHE A 390 3.53 -33.28 1.61
CA PHE A 390 2.38 -33.97 2.20
C PHE A 390 2.15 -35.36 1.58
N ARG A 391 2.35 -35.52 0.26
CA ARG A 391 2.17 -36.82 -0.42
C ARG A 391 3.14 -37.90 0.06
N ARG A 392 4.40 -37.53 0.34
CA ARG A 392 5.47 -38.48 0.71
C ARG A 392 5.47 -38.82 2.20
N TYR A 393 4.66 -38.15 3.02
CA TYR A 393 4.57 -38.44 4.44
C TYR A 393 4.23 -39.92 4.71
N GLY A 394 4.99 -40.55 5.60
CA GLY A 394 4.82 -41.96 5.99
C GLY A 394 5.26 -43.00 4.95
N ASN A 395 5.73 -42.59 3.76
CA ASN A 395 6.39 -43.52 2.83
C ASN A 395 7.91 -43.45 3.10
N LYS A 396 8.45 -44.49 3.72
CA LYS A 396 9.90 -44.72 3.74
C LYS A 396 10.35 -45.23 2.37
#